data_AF-E9EFW8-F1
#
_entry.id   AF-E9EFW8-F1
#
_cell.length_a   1.000
_cell.length_b   1.000
_cell.length_c   1.000
_cell.angle_alpha   90.00
_cell.angle_beta   90.00
_cell.angle_gamma   90.00
#
_symmetry.space_group_name_H-M   'P 1'
#
loop_
_entity.id
_entity.type
_entity.pdbx_description
1 polymer ?
#
loop_
_entity_poly.entity_id
_entity_poly.type
_entity_poly.pdbx_seq_one_letter_code
_entity_poly.pdbx_strand_id
1 'polypeptide(L)'
;MKILCQLADSFIYVVSRQGVTGASGSLNANLPALLERVKKYSGNKPAAVGFGVSTRDHFLSVANIADGVVVGSQIVTTLQRAGPGQGPSDVEEYCAYLCGRGALPQIEATREVGVVEAISGAKGPSGDNVTVNAVVTDQDRLTAEQDSDLVSQLAALHGKIPDRFGEFGGQYVPESLMDCLSQLEEGFNKIKDDPEFWEEYRSYYDYMGRPSRLHLAERLTEHAGGANIWLKREDLNHTGSHKINNALGQLLLAKRLGKSKIIAETGAGQHGVATATICAKFGMECTVYMGAEDVRRQALNVFRMRLLGAKVVAVEAGSKTLRDAVNEALRAWVIELDTTHYIIGSAIGPHPFPTIVRTFQSVIGNETKKQMMEKRQKLPDAVVACVGGGSNAVGMFYPFSNDPTVKLLGVEAGGDGVDTERHSATLTGGSKGVLHGVRTYVLQDNNGQISETHSVSAGLDYPGVGPELSSWKDNERAKFIAATDAQAFQAFRLMSQLEGIIPALESAHGIYGAIELAKTMKKGEDLIICLSGRGDKDVQSVAEELPRLGPQIGWDLRF
;
A
#
# COMPACT_ATOMS: atom_id res chain seq x y z
N MET A 1 2.22 9.56 22.47
CA MET A 1 3.08 9.07 23.59
C MET A 1 2.64 9.52 25.01
N LYS A 2 2.49 10.84 25.30
CA LYS A 2 2.19 11.34 26.67
C LYS A 2 0.96 10.68 27.32
N ILE A 3 -0.13 10.57 26.58
CA ILE A 3 -1.38 9.91 27.01
C ILE A 3 -1.14 8.42 27.33
N LEU A 4 -0.50 7.68 26.42
CA LEU A 4 -0.23 6.24 26.59
C LEU A 4 0.64 5.96 27.83
N CYS A 5 1.64 6.80 28.09
CA CYS A 5 2.50 6.66 29.27
C CYS A 5 1.75 6.90 30.59
N GLN A 6 0.69 7.71 30.57
CA GLN A 6 -0.14 7.97 31.76
C GLN A 6 -1.09 6.81 32.07
N LEU A 7 -1.52 6.05 31.06
CA LEU A 7 -2.38 4.87 31.21
C LEU A 7 -1.68 3.63 31.76
N ALA A 8 -0.35 3.56 31.71
CA ALA A 8 0.39 2.38 32.15
C ALA A 8 0.44 2.28 33.68
N ASP A 9 -0.06 1.22 34.31
CA ASP A 9 -0.10 1.14 35.78
C ASP A 9 1.17 0.53 36.42
N SER A 10 1.95 -0.25 35.67
CA SER A 10 3.08 -1.03 36.20
C SER A 10 4.41 -0.72 35.51
N PHE A 11 4.57 -1.17 34.26
CA PHE A 11 5.75 -0.90 33.44
C PHE A 11 5.34 -0.57 32.01
N ILE A 12 6.25 0.05 31.26
CA ILE A 12 6.04 0.36 29.85
C ILE A 12 6.94 -0.54 29.02
N TYR A 13 6.33 -1.29 28.11
CA TYR A 13 7.06 -2.02 27.09
C TYR A 13 7.44 -1.08 25.93
N VAL A 14 8.74 -0.87 25.73
CA VAL A 14 9.30 0.03 24.73
C VAL A 14 9.92 -0.79 23.60
N VAL A 15 9.36 -0.66 22.40
CA VAL A 15 9.93 -1.30 21.20
C VAL A 15 10.86 -0.29 20.54
N SER A 16 12.17 -0.54 20.58
CA SER A 16 13.20 0.42 20.13
C SER A 16 13.42 0.46 18.62
N ARG A 17 12.66 -0.32 17.84
CA ARG A 17 12.68 -0.32 16.36
C ARG A 17 11.33 0.04 15.76
N GLN A 18 11.40 0.75 14.64
CA GLN A 18 10.32 0.92 13.69
C GLN A 18 10.21 -0.38 12.86
N GLY A 19 9.36 -1.35 13.25
CA GLY A 19 9.06 -2.56 12.45
C GLY A 19 9.07 -3.91 13.21
N VAL A 20 8.50 -4.96 12.61
CA VAL A 20 8.44 -6.34 13.15
C VAL A 20 9.81 -7.00 13.29
N THR A 21 9.91 -7.89 14.26
CA THR A 21 11.14 -8.39 14.88
C THR A 21 12.04 -9.21 13.95
N GLY A 22 13.17 -8.63 13.56
CA GLY A 22 14.28 -9.31 12.89
C GLY A 22 15.62 -8.98 13.57
N ALA A 23 16.46 -9.99 13.78
CA ALA A 23 17.77 -9.86 14.43
C ALA A 23 18.79 -9.24 13.46
N SER A 24 19.07 -7.94 13.60
CA SER A 24 20.30 -7.34 13.08
C SER A 24 20.97 -6.53 14.18
N GLY A 25 22.28 -6.74 14.36
CA GLY A 25 23.02 -6.53 15.61
C GLY A 25 23.50 -5.11 15.94
N SER A 26 22.74 -4.06 15.60
CA SER A 26 23.07 -2.69 16.04
C SER A 26 21.91 -2.02 16.77
N LEU A 27 22.18 -1.47 17.96
CA LEU A 27 21.24 -0.67 18.74
C LEU A 27 20.88 0.63 18.00
N ASN A 28 19.61 1.04 18.12
CA ASN A 28 19.16 2.34 17.62
C ASN A 28 19.83 3.46 18.43
N ALA A 29 20.58 4.33 17.75
CA ALA A 29 21.27 5.46 18.39
C ALA A 29 20.33 6.42 19.16
N ASN A 30 19.04 6.44 18.81
CA ASN A 30 18.04 7.30 19.44
C ASN A 30 17.31 6.67 20.64
N LEU A 31 17.65 5.44 21.01
CA LEU A 31 16.98 4.72 22.11
C LEU A 31 17.11 5.42 23.48
N PRO A 32 18.27 5.97 23.88
CA PRO A 32 18.38 6.71 25.14
C PRO A 32 17.41 7.89 25.23
N ALA A 33 17.31 8.68 24.16
CA ALA A 33 16.39 9.82 24.09
C ALA A 33 14.91 9.39 24.13
N LEU A 34 14.58 8.25 23.52
CA LEU A 34 13.24 7.67 23.60
C LEU A 34 12.90 7.24 25.04
N LEU A 35 13.82 6.56 25.73
CA LEU A 35 13.62 6.12 27.11
C LEU A 35 13.49 7.30 28.08
N GLU A 36 14.27 8.36 27.89
CA GLU A 36 14.12 9.59 28.67
C GLU A 36 12.71 10.20 28.50
N ARG A 37 12.20 10.26 27.27
CA ARG A 37 10.84 10.77 27.01
C ARG A 37 9.77 9.86 27.62
N VAL A 38 9.93 8.55 27.53
CA VAL A 38 9.01 7.57 28.14
C VAL A 38 9.01 7.70 29.66
N LYS A 39 10.18 7.78 30.29
CA LYS A 39 10.30 8.00 31.74
C LYS A 39 9.69 9.34 32.17
N LYS A 40 9.95 10.40 31.40
CA LYS A 40 9.35 11.73 31.65
C LYS A 40 7.82 11.70 31.64
N TYR A 41 7.21 11.08 30.64
CA TYR A 41 5.75 11.09 30.51
C TYR A 41 5.01 10.05 31.33
N SER A 42 5.70 8.99 31.77
CA SER A 42 5.10 7.92 32.58
C SER A 42 5.11 8.19 34.07
N GLY A 43 5.77 9.26 34.52
CA GLY A 43 6.05 9.47 35.94
C GLY A 43 7.16 8.53 36.44
N ASN A 44 8.17 8.30 35.61
CA ASN A 44 9.32 7.44 35.89
C ASN A 44 8.97 5.96 36.18
N LYS A 45 7.93 5.44 35.51
CA LYS A 45 7.60 4.01 35.59
C LYS A 45 8.68 3.18 34.89
N PRO A 46 8.96 1.94 35.36
CA PRO A 46 9.93 1.06 34.74
C PRO A 46 9.69 0.88 33.24
N ALA A 47 10.73 0.99 32.43
CA ALA A 47 10.69 0.79 30.99
C ALA A 47 11.45 -0.50 30.61
N ALA A 48 10.72 -1.48 30.09
CA ALA A 48 11.29 -2.71 29.56
C ALA A 48 11.46 -2.59 28.04
N VAL A 49 12.66 -2.82 27.52
CA VAL A 49 12.96 -2.70 26.09
C VAL A 49 13.02 -4.07 25.44
N GLY A 50 12.25 -4.26 24.36
CA GLY A 50 12.30 -5.49 23.56
C GLY A 50 12.69 -5.22 22.14
N PHE A 51 13.89 -5.67 21.76
CA PHE A 51 14.38 -5.52 20.40
C PHE A 51 15.66 -6.33 20.11
N GLY A 52 15.61 -7.32 19.20
CA GLY A 52 16.80 -7.95 18.60
C GLY A 52 17.82 -8.59 19.57
N VAL A 53 17.44 -8.78 20.83
CA VAL A 53 18.31 -9.36 21.85
C VAL A 53 18.39 -10.86 21.64
N SER A 54 19.47 -11.29 21.01
CA SER A 54 19.78 -12.69 20.74
C SER A 54 21.10 -13.14 21.38
N THR A 55 21.88 -12.19 21.91
CA THR A 55 23.19 -12.44 22.51
C THR A 55 23.30 -11.74 23.86
N ARG A 56 24.26 -12.18 24.68
CA ARG A 56 24.56 -11.55 25.97
C ARG A 56 25.04 -10.11 25.82
N ASP A 57 25.81 -9.79 24.79
CA ASP A 57 26.27 -8.42 24.55
C ASP A 57 25.12 -7.48 24.19
N HIS A 58 24.14 -7.95 23.42
CA HIS A 58 22.90 -7.20 23.18
C HIS A 58 22.15 -6.96 24.50
N PHE A 59 22.02 -8.00 25.33
CA PHE A 59 21.35 -7.90 26.62
C PHE A 59 22.03 -6.87 27.52
N LEU A 60 23.36 -6.93 27.68
CA LEU A 60 24.12 -5.99 28.50
C LEU A 60 24.01 -4.55 27.98
N SER A 61 24.05 -4.37 26.67
CA SER A 61 23.93 -3.04 26.06
C SER A 61 22.56 -2.41 26.31
N VAL A 62 21.48 -3.20 26.28
CA VAL A 62 20.12 -2.70 26.58
C VAL A 62 19.90 -2.54 28.09
N ALA A 63 20.39 -3.48 28.90
CA ALA A 63 20.26 -3.43 30.36
C ALA A 63 20.96 -2.21 30.98
N ASN A 64 21.97 -1.64 30.32
CA ASN A 64 22.62 -0.41 30.77
C ASN A 64 21.74 0.85 30.67
N ILE A 65 20.69 0.83 29.83
CA ILE A 65 19.87 2.02 29.53
C ILE A 65 18.39 1.83 29.81
N ALA A 66 17.93 0.61 30.10
CA ALA A 66 16.54 0.25 30.37
C ALA A 66 16.38 -0.47 31.70
N ASP A 67 15.18 -0.41 32.29
CA ASP A 67 14.87 -1.05 33.58
C ASP A 67 14.55 -2.55 33.41
N GLY A 68 14.32 -3.00 32.17
CA GLY A 68 14.14 -4.41 31.83
C GLY A 68 14.46 -4.69 30.35
N VAL A 69 14.73 -5.95 30.04
CA VAL A 69 15.02 -6.41 28.68
C VAL A 69 14.04 -7.53 28.31
N VAL A 70 13.39 -7.42 27.15
CA VAL A 70 12.43 -8.42 26.66
C VAL A 70 13.04 -9.19 25.49
N VAL A 71 13.01 -10.52 25.60
CA VAL A 71 13.65 -11.45 24.65
C VAL A 71 12.59 -12.43 24.14
N GLY A 72 12.06 -12.16 22.94
CA GLY A 72 11.01 -12.98 22.33
C GLY A 72 11.53 -13.85 21.19
N SER A 73 11.95 -13.23 20.08
CA SER A 73 12.26 -13.92 18.82
C SER A 73 13.36 -14.98 18.93
N GLN A 74 14.37 -14.76 19.80
CA GLN A 74 15.42 -15.75 19.98
C GLN A 74 14.93 -16.99 20.73
N ILE A 75 13.99 -16.85 21.67
CA ILE A 75 13.36 -18.00 22.35
C ILE A 75 12.61 -18.85 21.32
N VAL A 76 11.84 -18.22 20.43
CA VAL A 76 11.14 -18.91 19.34
C VAL A 76 12.12 -19.60 18.39
N THR A 77 13.22 -18.93 18.05
CA THR A 77 14.27 -19.49 17.17
C THR A 77 14.96 -20.69 17.81
N THR A 78 15.26 -20.63 19.12
CA THR A 78 15.83 -21.75 19.88
C THR A 78 14.87 -22.95 19.87
N LEU A 79 13.58 -22.72 20.11
CA LEU A 79 12.56 -23.78 20.05
C LEU A 79 12.42 -24.42 18.66
N GLN A 80 12.54 -23.62 17.58
CA GLN A 80 12.47 -24.13 16.21
C GLN A 80 13.67 -25.00 15.81
N ARG A 81 14.84 -24.76 16.42
CA ARG A 81 16.08 -25.49 16.12
C ARG A 81 16.28 -26.71 17.02
N ALA A 82 15.54 -26.81 18.11
CA ALA A 82 15.68 -27.88 19.08
C ALA A 82 15.29 -29.24 18.48
N GLY A 83 16.02 -30.29 18.88
CA GLY A 83 15.66 -31.67 18.55
C GLY A 83 14.30 -32.06 19.18
N PRO A 84 13.61 -33.10 18.68
CA PRO A 84 12.34 -33.56 19.24
C PRO A 84 12.43 -33.80 20.75
N GLY A 85 11.64 -33.07 21.54
CA GLY A 85 11.63 -33.16 23.00
C GLY A 85 12.72 -32.37 23.74
N GLN A 86 13.65 -31.71 23.04
CA GLN A 86 14.76 -30.97 23.64
C GLN A 86 14.48 -29.47 23.85
N GLY A 87 13.38 -28.95 23.29
CA GLY A 87 13.03 -27.52 23.36
C GLY A 87 13.15 -26.86 24.73
N PRO A 88 12.63 -27.46 25.82
CA PRO A 88 12.78 -26.89 27.16
C PRO A 88 14.24 -26.78 27.63
N SER A 89 15.07 -27.79 27.34
CA SER A 89 16.49 -27.83 27.72
C SER A 89 17.29 -26.76 26.96
N ASP A 90 17.05 -26.62 25.65
CA ASP A 90 17.77 -25.65 24.82
C ASP A 90 17.41 -24.20 25.19
N VAL A 91 16.15 -23.96 25.57
CA VAL A 91 15.71 -22.66 26.09
C VAL A 91 16.31 -22.38 27.46
N GLU A 92 16.39 -23.38 28.34
CA GLU A 92 17.04 -23.25 29.65
C GLU A 92 18.52 -22.88 29.50
N GLU A 93 19.25 -23.55 28.61
CA GLU A 93 20.65 -23.27 28.31
C GLU A 93 20.83 -21.86 27.73
N TYR A 94 19.99 -21.45 26.77
CA TYR A 94 20.01 -20.09 26.23
C TYR A 94 19.75 -19.03 27.30
N CYS A 95 18.76 -19.25 28.18
CA CYS A 95 18.48 -18.35 29.29
C CYS A 95 19.65 -18.27 30.28
N ALA A 96 20.29 -19.41 30.57
CA ALA A 96 21.48 -19.48 31.43
C ALA A 96 22.66 -18.72 30.82
N TYR A 97 22.93 -18.89 29.52
CA TYR A 97 23.92 -18.11 28.77
C TYR A 97 23.62 -16.60 28.86
N LEU A 98 22.38 -16.19 28.57
CA LEU A 98 22.00 -14.78 28.56
C LEU A 98 22.14 -14.15 29.94
N CYS A 99 21.77 -14.88 31.00
CA CYS A 99 21.88 -14.45 32.39
C CYS A 99 23.30 -14.57 32.96
N GLY A 100 24.26 -15.15 32.22
CA GLY A 100 25.66 -15.30 32.65
C GLY A 100 25.85 -16.39 33.70
N ARG A 101 24.96 -17.39 33.70
CA ARG A 101 24.95 -18.55 34.61
C ARG A 101 25.45 -19.84 33.94
N GLY A 102 25.92 -19.79 32.70
CA GLY A 102 26.41 -20.94 31.92
C GLY A 102 27.77 -20.70 31.24
N ALA A 103 28.41 -21.77 30.76
CA ALA A 103 29.64 -21.71 29.97
C ALA A 103 29.34 -21.22 28.53
N LEU A 104 30.30 -20.51 27.91
CA LEU A 104 30.18 -19.93 26.57
C LEU A 104 29.87 -21.00 25.50
N PRO A 105 28.73 -20.93 24.79
CA PRO A 105 28.53 -21.73 23.59
C PRO A 105 29.38 -21.14 22.45
N GLN A 106 30.09 -21.99 21.69
CA GLN A 106 30.66 -21.61 20.40
C GLN A 106 29.53 -21.35 19.40
N ILE A 107 29.11 -20.10 19.28
CA ILE A 107 28.24 -19.64 18.19
C ILE A 107 29.15 -18.95 17.17
N GLU A 108 29.25 -19.54 15.97
CA GLU A 108 29.97 -18.94 14.85
C GLU A 108 29.38 -17.56 14.51
N ALA A 109 30.23 -16.53 14.63
CA ALA A 109 29.91 -15.16 14.26
C ALA A 109 29.96 -15.01 12.73
N THR A 110 28.90 -14.45 12.14
CA THR A 110 28.99 -13.80 10.83
C THR A 110 29.70 -12.44 11.01
N ARG A 111 30.83 -12.26 10.30
CA ARG A 111 31.65 -11.02 10.07
C ARG A 111 30.85 -9.70 10.20
N GLU A 112 31.37 -8.57 10.72
CA GLU A 112 32.71 -7.98 10.60
C GLU A 112 32.98 -6.86 11.66
N VAL A 113 34.27 -6.50 11.78
CA VAL A 113 34.98 -5.44 12.55
C VAL A 113 34.39 -4.03 12.34
N GLY A 114 34.43 -3.00 13.19
CA GLY A 114 35.04 -2.68 14.47
C GLY A 114 35.16 -1.14 14.54
N VAL A 115 34.68 -0.48 15.60
CA VAL A 115 34.98 0.93 15.94
C VAL A 115 34.86 1.10 17.45
N VAL A 116 35.96 0.87 18.18
CA VAL A 116 36.10 1.30 19.58
C VAL A 116 37.47 1.94 19.71
N GLU A 117 37.58 3.18 19.26
CA GLU A 117 38.69 4.09 19.59
C GLU A 117 38.32 5.53 19.20
N ALA A 118 37.34 6.09 19.90
CA ALA A 118 37.18 7.53 20.06
C ALA A 118 36.17 7.75 21.19
N ILE A 119 36.39 8.77 22.03
CA ILE A 119 35.56 9.18 23.17
C ILE A 119 35.98 8.53 24.52
N SER A 120 37.27 8.61 24.84
CA SER A 120 37.73 8.75 26.22
C SER A 120 38.36 10.14 26.38
N GLY A 121 37.53 11.15 26.68
CA GLY A 121 38.04 12.52 26.82
C GLY A 121 36.98 13.60 26.98
N ALA A 122 36.08 13.49 27.97
CA ALA A 122 35.35 14.65 28.49
C ALA A 122 34.89 14.41 29.93
N LYS A 123 35.39 15.21 30.87
CA LYS A 123 34.86 15.30 32.25
C LYS A 123 33.62 16.20 32.22
N GLY A 124 32.49 15.74 32.74
CA GLY A 124 31.28 16.55 32.93
C GLY A 124 31.43 17.57 34.07
N PRO A 125 30.72 18.72 34.02
CA PRO A 125 30.75 19.70 35.09
C PRO A 125 29.89 19.23 36.27
N SER A 126 30.43 19.41 37.48
CA SER A 126 29.77 19.18 38.77
C SER A 126 28.56 20.10 38.94
N GLY A 127 27.41 19.51 39.28
CA GLY A 127 26.18 20.22 39.58
C GLY A 127 26.24 20.87 40.96
N ASP A 128 26.06 22.19 40.96
CA ASP A 128 25.41 22.96 42.03
C ASP A 128 24.97 24.28 41.39
N ASN A 129 23.69 24.64 41.56
CA ASN A 129 22.95 25.79 40.98
C ASN A 129 22.18 25.55 39.68
N VAL A 130 21.16 24.69 39.72
CA VAL A 130 20.02 24.79 38.78
C VAL A 130 18.86 25.47 39.50
N THR A 131 18.62 26.75 39.19
CA THR A 131 17.38 27.45 39.56
C THR A 131 16.38 27.36 38.41
N VAL A 132 15.15 26.96 38.69
CA VAL A 132 14.05 26.87 37.72
C VAL A 132 13.17 28.12 37.83
N ASN A 133 12.88 28.77 36.70
CA ASN A 133 12.16 30.05 36.66
C ASN A 133 10.64 29.93 36.91
N ALA A 134 10.08 28.72 36.93
CA ALA A 134 8.70 28.44 37.33
C ALA A 134 8.51 26.95 37.66
N VAL A 135 7.56 26.66 38.54
CA VAL A 135 7.10 25.30 38.89
C VAL A 135 5.61 25.21 38.58
N VAL A 136 5.25 24.25 37.75
CA VAL A 136 3.86 23.97 37.36
C VAL A 136 3.24 23.03 38.39
N THR A 137 2.11 23.41 38.96
CA THR A 137 1.41 22.73 40.05
C THR A 137 0.12 22.07 39.57
N ASP A 138 -0.57 21.34 40.45
CA ASP A 138 -1.84 20.67 40.11
C ASP A 138 -2.98 21.63 39.71
N GLN A 139 -2.84 22.93 39.99
CA GLN A 139 -3.75 23.98 39.52
C GLN A 139 -3.50 24.42 38.07
N ASP A 140 -2.36 24.04 37.48
CA ASP A 140 -2.00 24.27 36.08
C ASP A 140 -2.34 23.07 35.18
N ARG A 141 -3.01 22.04 35.74
CA ARG A 141 -3.55 20.92 34.96
C ARG A 141 -4.76 21.39 34.17
N LEU A 142 -4.75 21.10 32.88
CA LEU A 142 -5.85 21.42 31.98
C LEU A 142 -7.15 20.73 32.46
N THR A 143 -8.25 21.46 32.47
CA THR A 143 -9.58 20.93 32.80
C THR A 143 -10.09 20.02 31.67
N ALA A 144 -11.12 19.20 31.94
CA ALA A 144 -11.72 18.33 30.91
C ALA A 144 -12.21 19.08 29.66
N GLU A 145 -12.58 20.37 29.81
CA GLU A 145 -12.91 21.26 28.68
C GLU A 145 -11.66 21.65 27.88
N GLN A 146 -10.52 21.86 28.53
CA GLN A 146 -9.25 22.17 27.87
C GLN A 146 -8.60 20.95 27.20
N ASP A 147 -8.83 19.73 27.72
CA ASP A 147 -8.48 18.46 27.04
C ASP A 147 -9.36 18.21 25.81
N SER A 148 -10.65 18.53 25.88
CA SER A 148 -11.55 18.55 24.72
C SER A 148 -11.10 19.57 23.69
N ASP A 149 -10.65 20.75 24.11
CA ASP A 149 -10.07 21.77 23.22
C ASP A 149 -8.75 21.33 22.61
N LEU A 150 -7.89 20.59 23.32
CA LEU A 150 -6.64 20.07 22.77
C LEU A 150 -6.87 18.93 21.76
N VAL A 151 -7.83 18.05 22.03
CA VAL A 151 -8.31 17.02 21.09
C VAL A 151 -8.98 17.68 19.89
N SER A 152 -9.74 18.76 20.10
CA SER A 152 -10.35 19.56 19.04
C SER A 152 -9.30 20.37 18.26
N GLN A 153 -8.21 20.80 18.89
CA GLN A 153 -7.08 21.46 18.23
C GLN A 153 -6.22 20.48 17.43
N LEU A 154 -6.04 19.24 17.91
CA LEU A 154 -5.42 18.15 17.15
C LEU A 154 -6.31 17.69 15.99
N ALA A 155 -7.63 17.64 16.18
CA ALA A 155 -8.61 17.43 15.11
C ALA A 155 -8.72 18.64 14.16
N ALA A 156 -8.42 19.86 14.62
CA ALA A 156 -8.35 21.04 13.77
C ALA A 156 -7.00 21.13 13.01
N LEU A 157 -5.94 20.52 13.55
CA LEU A 157 -4.67 20.26 12.85
C LEU A 157 -4.85 19.15 11.78
N HIS A 158 -5.82 18.26 11.96
CA HIS A 158 -6.22 17.20 11.02
C HIS A 158 -7.65 17.39 10.50
N GLY A 159 -7.88 18.26 9.50
CA GLY A 159 -9.09 18.10 8.69
C GLY A 159 -9.53 19.26 7.79
N LYS A 160 -9.17 19.18 6.50
CA LYS A 160 -10.07 19.61 5.40
C LYS A 160 -10.68 18.42 4.64
N ILE A 161 -10.13 17.21 4.80
CA ILE A 161 -10.57 15.99 4.10
C ILE A 161 -10.86 14.88 5.12
N PRO A 162 -11.93 14.07 4.94
CA PRO A 162 -12.25 12.98 5.86
C PRO A 162 -11.15 11.93 5.92
N ASP A 163 -10.82 11.47 7.13
CA ASP A 163 -9.88 10.38 7.40
C ASP A 163 -10.49 8.99 7.12
N ARG A 164 -11.82 8.91 7.07
CA ARG A 164 -12.60 7.68 6.89
C ARG A 164 -13.74 7.83 5.88
N PHE A 165 -14.14 6.68 5.35
CA PHE A 165 -15.28 6.45 4.46
C PHE A 165 -16.28 5.52 5.16
N GLY A 166 -17.18 6.08 5.97
CA GLY A 166 -17.95 5.28 6.93
C GLY A 166 -17.00 4.71 7.99
N GLU A 167 -16.98 3.38 8.18
CA GLU A 167 -16.06 2.76 9.15
C GLU A 167 -14.65 2.48 8.59
N PHE A 168 -14.48 2.55 7.26
CA PHE A 168 -13.22 2.19 6.58
C PHE A 168 -12.29 3.39 6.45
N GLY A 169 -10.98 3.16 6.35
CA GLY A 169 -9.98 4.22 6.29
C GLY A 169 -9.15 4.31 7.56
N GLY A 170 -8.80 5.54 7.97
CA GLY A 170 -8.00 5.85 9.15
C GLY A 170 -6.49 5.66 8.95
N GLN A 171 -5.75 5.80 10.04
CA GLN A 171 -4.28 5.71 10.09
C GLN A 171 -3.87 4.64 11.11
N TYR A 172 -3.92 3.37 10.70
CA TYR A 172 -3.52 2.23 11.53
C TYR A 172 -2.01 1.95 11.41
N VAL A 173 -1.22 2.99 11.63
CA VAL A 173 0.24 2.97 11.45
C VAL A 173 0.98 3.16 12.78
N PRO A 174 2.25 2.74 12.87
CA PRO A 174 3.11 3.14 13.97
C PRO A 174 3.22 4.66 14.07
N GLU A 175 3.37 5.18 15.29
CA GLU A 175 3.54 6.61 15.59
C GLU A 175 4.61 7.28 14.71
N SER A 176 5.67 6.55 14.35
CA SER A 176 6.75 7.05 13.49
C SER A 176 6.32 7.48 12.09
N LEU A 177 5.15 7.04 11.61
CA LEU A 177 4.59 7.44 10.33
C LEU A 177 3.63 8.63 10.44
N MET A 178 3.22 9.03 11.65
CA MET A 178 2.22 10.08 11.84
C MET A 178 2.70 11.44 11.34
N ASP A 179 3.97 11.79 11.57
CA ASP A 179 4.56 13.03 11.05
C ASP A 179 4.60 13.01 9.51
N CYS A 180 4.94 11.87 8.91
CA CYS A 180 4.97 11.69 7.45
C CYS A 180 3.60 11.92 6.83
N LEU A 181 2.57 11.30 7.41
CA LEU A 181 1.21 11.37 6.92
C LEU A 181 0.61 12.76 7.14
N SER A 182 0.93 13.42 8.26
CA SER A 182 0.48 14.78 8.55
C SER A 182 1.07 15.79 7.56
N GLN A 183 2.38 15.72 7.29
CA GLN A 183 3.01 16.57 6.26
C GLN A 183 2.41 16.32 4.87
N LEU A 184 2.15 15.05 4.54
CA LEU A 184 1.53 14.68 3.28
C LEU A 184 0.09 15.24 3.17
N GLU A 185 -0.70 15.13 4.23
CA GLU A 185 -2.06 15.65 4.29
C GLU A 185 -2.08 17.17 4.16
N GLU A 186 -1.21 17.87 4.88
CA GLU A 186 -1.12 19.33 4.79
C GLU A 186 -0.74 19.77 3.38
N GLY A 187 0.27 19.12 2.77
CA GLY A 187 0.66 19.36 1.38
C GLY A 187 -0.49 19.13 0.41
N PHE A 188 -1.23 18.03 0.58
CA PHE A 188 -2.36 17.71 -0.28
C PHE A 188 -3.52 18.71 -0.11
N ASN A 189 -3.82 19.12 1.12
CA ASN A 189 -4.86 20.11 1.42
C ASN A 189 -4.55 21.49 0.82
N LYS A 190 -3.27 21.82 0.60
CA LYS A 190 -2.85 23.04 -0.11
C LYS A 190 -3.10 22.94 -1.61
N ILE A 191 -2.92 21.77 -2.23
CA ILE A 191 -3.00 21.63 -3.70
C ILE A 191 -4.39 21.23 -4.21
N LYS A 192 -5.22 20.58 -3.41
CA LYS A 192 -6.47 19.95 -3.89
C LYS A 192 -7.46 20.95 -4.51
N ASP A 193 -7.48 22.18 -4.02
CA ASP A 193 -8.38 23.26 -4.49
C ASP A 193 -7.58 24.39 -5.18
N ASP A 194 -6.26 24.23 -5.37
CA ASP A 194 -5.38 25.26 -5.94
C ASP A 194 -5.45 25.27 -7.48
N PRO A 195 -5.95 26.36 -8.11
CA PRO A 195 -6.01 26.47 -9.55
C PRO A 195 -4.64 26.35 -10.23
N GLU A 196 -3.58 26.87 -9.62
CA GLU A 196 -2.23 26.87 -10.20
C GLU A 196 -1.65 25.45 -10.25
N PHE A 197 -1.79 24.68 -9.17
CA PHE A 197 -1.45 23.25 -9.17
C PHE A 197 -2.17 22.51 -10.30
N TRP A 198 -3.47 22.73 -10.44
CA TRP A 198 -4.25 22.01 -11.43
C TRP A 198 -3.99 22.48 -12.86
N GLU A 199 -3.63 23.75 -13.06
CA GLU A 199 -3.12 24.25 -14.35
C GLU A 199 -1.79 23.58 -14.70
N GLU A 200 -0.85 23.50 -13.77
CA GLU A 200 0.40 22.77 -13.96
C GLU A 200 0.14 21.28 -14.27
N TYR A 201 -0.69 20.59 -13.48
CA TYR A 201 -1.03 19.18 -13.72
C TYR A 201 -1.64 18.98 -15.11
N ARG A 202 -2.57 19.86 -15.51
CA ARG A 202 -3.22 19.81 -16.83
C ARG A 202 -2.29 20.18 -17.98
N SER A 203 -1.25 20.97 -17.74
CA SER A 203 -0.24 21.30 -18.77
C SER A 203 0.49 20.05 -19.30
N TYR A 204 0.49 18.95 -18.55
CA TYR A 204 1.06 17.66 -18.96
C TYR A 204 0.07 16.71 -19.63
N TYR A 205 -1.16 17.13 -19.92
CA TYR A 205 -2.16 16.25 -20.53
C TYR A 205 -1.70 15.71 -21.89
N ASP A 206 -1.12 16.54 -22.75
CA ASP A 206 -0.57 16.09 -24.04
C ASP A 206 0.53 15.04 -23.85
N TYR A 207 1.40 15.23 -22.85
CA TYR A 207 2.45 14.27 -22.50
C TYR A 207 1.88 12.94 -22.00
N MET A 208 0.79 12.98 -21.23
CA MET A 208 0.11 11.80 -20.70
C MET A 208 -0.81 11.12 -21.72
N GLY A 209 -1.14 11.78 -22.83
CA GLY A 209 -2.14 11.32 -23.80
C GLY A 209 -3.60 11.56 -23.37
N ARG A 210 -3.86 12.67 -22.65
CA ARG A 210 -5.20 13.05 -22.16
C ARG A 210 -5.85 14.16 -23.01
N PRO A 211 -7.19 14.21 -23.10
CA PRO A 211 -8.15 13.26 -22.53
C PRO A 211 -8.07 11.89 -23.22
N SER A 212 -8.22 10.81 -22.45
CA SER A 212 -8.21 9.47 -23.03
C SER A 212 -9.51 9.24 -23.82
N ARG A 213 -9.45 8.45 -24.90
CA ARG A 213 -10.60 8.28 -25.80
C ARG A 213 -11.74 7.48 -25.15
N LEU A 214 -12.97 7.84 -25.50
CA LEU A 214 -14.18 7.05 -25.26
C LEU A 214 -14.81 6.69 -26.61
N HIS A 215 -15.03 5.41 -26.87
CA HIS A 215 -15.63 4.96 -28.13
C HIS A 215 -16.44 3.68 -27.93
N LEU A 216 -17.39 3.44 -28.85
CA LEU A 216 -18.22 2.25 -28.87
C LEU A 216 -17.40 1.05 -29.36
N ALA A 217 -17.49 -0.07 -28.66
CA ALA A 217 -16.96 -1.37 -29.09
C ALA A 217 -18.08 -2.11 -29.84
N GLU A 218 -18.16 -1.89 -31.14
CA GLU A 218 -19.31 -2.31 -31.98
C GLU A 218 -19.45 -3.84 -32.01
N ARG A 219 -18.35 -4.56 -32.22
CA ARG A 219 -18.38 -6.02 -32.35
C ARG A 219 -18.56 -6.71 -31.00
N LEU A 220 -18.05 -6.12 -29.92
CA LEU A 220 -18.26 -6.58 -28.56
C LEU A 220 -19.71 -6.33 -28.11
N THR A 221 -20.29 -5.19 -28.50
CA THR A 221 -21.71 -4.88 -28.27
C THR A 221 -22.60 -5.89 -28.99
N GLU A 222 -22.32 -6.18 -30.27
CA GLU A 222 -23.04 -7.20 -31.04
C GLU A 222 -22.93 -8.58 -30.38
N HIS A 223 -21.72 -8.97 -29.96
CA HIS A 223 -21.48 -10.23 -29.27
C HIS A 223 -22.26 -10.35 -27.94
N ALA A 224 -22.33 -9.28 -27.15
CA ALA A 224 -23.06 -9.28 -25.89
C ALA A 224 -24.59 -9.29 -26.09
N GLY A 225 -25.09 -8.73 -27.21
CA GLY A 225 -26.51 -8.78 -27.59
C GLY A 225 -27.47 -7.90 -26.78
N GLY A 226 -26.97 -7.18 -25.75
CA GLY A 226 -27.74 -6.32 -24.86
C GLY A 226 -27.34 -4.84 -24.96
N ALA A 227 -26.81 -4.26 -23.87
CA ALA A 227 -26.41 -2.84 -23.82
C ALA A 227 -25.25 -2.50 -24.78
N ASN A 228 -25.15 -1.21 -25.15
CA ASN A 228 -24.01 -0.66 -25.85
C ASN A 228 -22.78 -0.67 -24.93
N ILE A 229 -21.67 -1.24 -25.40
CA ILE A 229 -20.42 -1.31 -24.64
C ILE A 229 -19.46 -0.24 -25.13
N TRP A 230 -19.06 0.66 -24.25
CA TRP A 230 -18.09 1.73 -24.53
C TRP A 230 -16.79 1.48 -23.79
N LEU A 231 -15.66 1.83 -24.42
CA LEU A 231 -14.33 1.66 -23.84
C LEU A 231 -13.73 3.02 -23.47
N LYS A 232 -13.46 3.24 -22.19
CA LYS A 232 -12.64 4.34 -21.69
C LYS A 232 -11.16 3.92 -21.74
N ARG A 233 -10.42 4.49 -22.68
CA ARG A 233 -9.13 4.00 -23.18
C ARG A 233 -7.90 4.48 -22.40
N GLU A 234 -7.81 4.12 -21.12
CA GLU A 234 -6.62 4.42 -20.30
C GLU A 234 -5.38 3.58 -20.70
N ASP A 235 -5.58 2.52 -21.48
CA ASP A 235 -4.52 1.74 -22.15
C ASP A 235 -3.68 2.57 -23.14
N LEU A 236 -4.25 3.65 -23.68
CA LEU A 236 -3.59 4.56 -24.62
C LEU A 236 -2.80 5.68 -23.93
N ASN A 237 -2.91 5.81 -22.61
CA ASN A 237 -2.11 6.79 -21.89
C ASN A 237 -0.62 6.51 -22.06
N HIS A 238 0.20 7.55 -21.90
CA HIS A 238 1.64 7.38 -21.81
C HIS A 238 1.99 6.39 -20.70
N THR A 239 3.02 5.57 -20.94
CA THR A 239 3.39 4.35 -20.17
C THR A 239 2.48 3.13 -20.33
N GLY A 240 1.21 3.31 -20.75
CA GLY A 240 0.28 2.25 -21.13
C GLY A 240 -0.79 1.89 -20.10
N SER A 241 -1.05 2.75 -19.11
CA SER A 241 -2.11 2.53 -18.12
C SER A 241 -2.57 3.81 -17.42
N HIS A 242 -3.64 3.69 -16.63
CA HIS A 242 -4.13 4.73 -15.72
C HIS A 242 -3.13 5.16 -14.62
N LYS A 243 -2.04 4.41 -14.37
CA LYS A 243 -1.12 4.68 -13.25
C LYS A 243 -0.40 6.03 -13.38
N ILE A 244 -0.20 6.51 -14.61
CA ILE A 244 0.48 7.79 -14.90
C ILE A 244 -0.25 9.00 -14.29
N ASN A 245 -1.58 8.93 -14.15
CA ASN A 245 -2.41 10.00 -13.56
C ASN A 245 -1.96 10.27 -12.11
N ASN A 246 -1.95 9.21 -11.31
CA ASN A 246 -1.54 9.28 -9.91
C ASN A 246 -0.05 9.62 -9.74
N ALA A 247 0.81 9.00 -10.56
CA ALA A 247 2.25 9.20 -10.46
C ALA A 247 2.66 10.66 -10.71
N LEU A 248 2.07 11.32 -11.72
CA LEU A 248 2.32 12.74 -11.97
C LEU A 248 1.82 13.61 -10.81
N GLY A 249 0.58 13.39 -10.36
CA GLY A 249 -0.04 14.21 -9.31
C GLY A 249 0.76 14.16 -8.00
N GLN A 250 1.17 12.95 -7.57
CA GLN A 250 1.98 12.78 -6.38
C GLN A 250 3.41 13.31 -6.53
N LEU A 251 4.02 13.26 -7.72
CA LEU A 251 5.34 13.90 -7.91
C LEU A 251 5.24 15.43 -7.86
N LEU A 252 4.22 16.03 -8.45
CA LEU A 252 4.02 17.48 -8.35
C LEU A 252 3.75 17.92 -6.90
N LEU A 253 3.08 17.08 -6.11
CA LEU A 253 2.95 17.25 -4.67
C LEU A 253 4.31 17.12 -3.96
N ALA A 254 5.10 16.08 -4.28
CA ALA A 254 6.43 15.85 -3.71
C ALA A 254 7.37 17.05 -3.93
N LYS A 255 7.36 17.63 -5.13
CA LYS A 255 8.13 18.84 -5.46
C LYS A 255 7.76 20.02 -4.57
N ARG A 256 6.46 20.24 -4.34
CA ARG A 256 5.95 21.31 -3.47
C ARG A 256 6.28 21.08 -1.99
N LEU A 257 6.39 19.81 -1.60
CA LEU A 257 6.87 19.40 -0.28
C LEU A 257 8.41 19.46 -0.15
N GLY A 258 9.13 19.93 -1.18
CA GLY A 258 10.59 20.06 -1.16
C GLY A 258 11.34 18.73 -1.22
N LYS A 259 10.68 17.64 -1.65
CA LYS A 259 11.28 16.31 -1.73
C LYS A 259 12.11 16.18 -3.00
N SER A 260 13.25 15.50 -2.90
CA SER A 260 14.20 15.29 -4.00
C SER A 260 14.27 13.83 -4.47
N LYS A 261 13.84 12.89 -3.63
CA LYS A 261 13.83 11.46 -3.91
C LYS A 261 12.42 10.91 -3.90
N ILE A 262 12.16 9.95 -4.78
CA ILE A 262 10.90 9.23 -4.88
C ILE A 262 11.15 7.74 -4.64
N ILE A 263 10.29 7.15 -3.82
CA ILE A 263 10.16 5.70 -3.72
C ILE A 263 8.76 5.25 -4.14
N ALA A 264 8.66 4.03 -4.65
CA ALA A 264 7.39 3.39 -4.99
C ALA A 264 7.50 1.87 -4.82
N GLU A 265 6.35 1.20 -4.73
CA GLU A 265 6.22 -0.25 -4.82
C GLU A 265 5.76 -0.67 -6.22
N THR A 266 5.92 -1.92 -6.62
CA THR A 266 5.19 -2.44 -7.77
C THR A 266 5.06 -3.97 -7.75
N GLY A 267 3.96 -4.48 -8.33
CA GLY A 267 3.72 -5.90 -8.61
C GLY A 267 3.89 -6.16 -10.10
N ALA A 268 2.84 -5.94 -10.90
CA ALA A 268 2.89 -6.03 -12.37
C ALA A 268 3.91 -5.10 -13.08
N GLY A 269 4.55 -4.17 -12.36
CA GLY A 269 5.56 -3.26 -12.90
C GLY A 269 5.01 -1.96 -13.51
N GLN A 270 3.71 -1.87 -13.83
CA GLN A 270 3.14 -0.66 -14.46
C GLN A 270 3.22 0.58 -13.58
N HIS A 271 2.98 0.46 -12.26
CA HIS A 271 3.15 1.59 -11.34
C HIS A 271 4.62 2.02 -11.23
N GLY A 272 5.53 1.04 -11.14
CA GLY A 272 6.96 1.32 -11.11
C GLY A 272 7.45 2.02 -12.39
N VAL A 273 7.00 1.57 -13.57
CA VAL A 273 7.30 2.22 -14.85
C VAL A 273 6.71 3.63 -14.89
N ALA A 274 5.46 3.82 -14.49
CA ALA A 274 4.82 5.14 -14.45
C ALA A 274 5.61 6.12 -13.56
N THR A 275 5.99 5.68 -12.36
CA THR A 275 6.79 6.45 -11.40
C THR A 275 8.19 6.75 -11.93
N ALA A 276 8.89 5.75 -12.49
CA ALA A 276 10.21 5.94 -13.09
C ALA A 276 10.17 6.95 -14.25
N THR A 277 9.13 6.89 -15.10
CA THR A 277 8.93 7.82 -16.22
C THR A 277 8.80 9.26 -15.76
N ILE A 278 7.97 9.52 -14.74
CA ILE A 278 7.81 10.88 -14.22
C ILE A 278 9.05 11.33 -13.46
N CYS A 279 9.72 10.47 -12.70
CA CYS A 279 10.97 10.83 -12.03
C CYS A 279 12.05 11.23 -13.04
N ALA A 280 12.20 10.47 -14.13
CA ALA A 280 13.13 10.79 -15.22
C ALA A 280 12.82 12.15 -15.86
N LYS A 281 11.54 12.43 -16.15
CA LYS A 281 11.10 13.70 -16.74
C LYS A 281 11.41 14.92 -15.85
N PHE A 282 11.32 14.76 -14.53
CA PHE A 282 11.50 15.84 -13.56
C PHE A 282 12.88 15.86 -12.90
N GLY A 283 13.78 14.96 -13.29
CA GLY A 283 15.14 14.89 -12.74
C GLY A 283 15.19 14.48 -11.27
N MET A 284 14.27 13.63 -10.82
CA MET A 284 14.21 13.14 -9.43
C MET A 284 14.77 11.72 -9.33
N GLU A 285 15.47 11.42 -8.24
CA GLU A 285 15.92 10.05 -7.97
C GLU A 285 14.73 9.12 -7.72
N CYS A 286 14.74 7.94 -8.31
CA CYS A 286 13.66 6.97 -8.20
C CYS A 286 14.18 5.61 -7.72
N THR A 287 13.59 5.08 -6.65
CA THR A 287 13.80 3.69 -6.20
C THR A 287 12.47 2.97 -6.16
N VAL A 288 12.36 1.86 -6.90
CA VAL A 288 11.16 1.03 -6.95
C VAL A 288 11.41 -0.30 -6.24
N TYR A 289 10.60 -0.61 -5.24
CA TYR A 289 10.58 -1.90 -4.55
C TYR A 289 9.63 -2.84 -5.29
N MET A 290 10.09 -4.06 -5.57
CA MET A 290 9.31 -5.06 -6.31
C MET A 290 9.60 -6.44 -5.73
N GLY A 291 8.56 -7.24 -5.52
CA GLY A 291 8.73 -8.61 -5.03
C GLY A 291 9.64 -9.43 -5.96
N ALA A 292 10.52 -10.26 -5.41
CA ALA A 292 11.48 -11.01 -6.24
C ALA A 292 10.80 -11.97 -7.25
N GLU A 293 9.63 -12.51 -6.90
CA GLU A 293 8.84 -13.33 -7.83
C GLU A 293 8.21 -12.46 -8.94
N ASP A 294 7.77 -11.25 -8.61
CA ASP A 294 7.27 -10.28 -9.61
C ASP A 294 8.41 -9.79 -10.53
N VAL A 295 9.63 -9.57 -10.01
CA VAL A 295 10.82 -9.24 -10.81
C VAL A 295 11.08 -10.31 -11.87
N ARG A 296 10.94 -11.59 -11.49
CA ARG A 296 11.09 -12.73 -12.41
C ARG A 296 10.00 -12.75 -13.47
N ARG A 297 8.73 -12.63 -13.06
CA ARG A 297 7.56 -12.70 -13.96
C ARG A 297 7.44 -11.50 -14.90
N GLN A 298 7.92 -10.33 -14.48
CA GLN A 298 7.72 -9.05 -15.16
C GLN A 298 9.05 -8.39 -15.58
N ALA A 299 9.99 -9.20 -16.06
CA ALA A 299 11.35 -8.78 -16.43
C ALA A 299 11.37 -7.60 -17.41
N LEU A 300 10.42 -7.54 -18.36
CA LEU A 300 10.33 -6.43 -19.32
C LEU A 300 10.06 -5.08 -18.64
N ASN A 301 9.18 -5.05 -17.62
CA ASN A 301 8.91 -3.82 -16.88
C ASN A 301 10.08 -3.44 -15.96
N VAL A 302 10.79 -4.43 -15.39
CA VAL A 302 12.04 -4.18 -14.66
C VAL A 302 13.09 -3.51 -15.55
N PHE A 303 13.26 -4.03 -16.77
CA PHE A 303 14.16 -3.45 -17.75
C PHE A 303 13.75 -2.02 -18.13
N ARG A 304 12.45 -1.78 -18.39
CA ARG A 304 11.92 -0.43 -18.67
C ARG A 304 12.20 0.56 -17.54
N MET A 305 12.02 0.15 -16.27
CA MET A 305 12.32 1.01 -15.12
C MET A 305 13.80 1.39 -15.06
N ARG A 306 14.70 0.42 -15.26
CA ARG A 306 16.16 0.66 -15.29
C ARG A 306 16.58 1.53 -16.46
N LEU A 307 15.97 1.35 -17.64
CA LEU A 307 16.19 2.20 -18.81
C LEU A 307 15.82 3.67 -18.53
N LEU A 308 14.81 3.90 -17.70
CA LEU A 308 14.38 5.23 -17.25
C LEU A 308 15.26 5.79 -16.10
N GLY A 309 16.30 5.07 -15.67
CA GLY A 309 17.22 5.51 -14.62
C GLY A 309 16.77 5.20 -13.19
N ALA A 310 15.67 4.46 -13.00
CA ALA A 310 15.23 4.05 -11.68
C ALA A 310 16.06 2.88 -11.12
N LYS A 311 16.33 2.91 -9.82
CA LYS A 311 16.85 1.76 -9.08
C LYS A 311 15.70 0.79 -8.80
N VAL A 312 15.88 -0.50 -9.08
CA VAL A 312 14.87 -1.53 -8.79
C VAL A 312 15.42 -2.45 -7.70
N VAL A 313 14.75 -2.47 -6.55
CA VAL A 313 15.10 -3.27 -5.37
C VAL A 313 14.19 -4.50 -5.33
N ALA A 314 14.77 -5.68 -5.51
CA ALA A 314 14.06 -6.94 -5.38
C ALA A 314 13.84 -7.29 -3.89
N VAL A 315 12.59 -7.49 -3.50
CA VAL A 315 12.21 -7.85 -2.13
C VAL A 315 12.12 -9.37 -2.01
N GLU A 316 13.07 -9.96 -1.28
CA GLU A 316 13.13 -11.41 -1.04
C GLU A 316 12.43 -11.86 0.26
N ALA A 317 11.98 -10.91 1.07
CA ALA A 317 11.26 -11.21 2.29
C ALA A 317 9.81 -11.68 2.00
N GLY A 318 9.27 -12.52 2.87
CA GLY A 318 7.87 -12.93 2.85
C GLY A 318 7.50 -13.72 1.59
N SER A 319 6.32 -13.40 1.04
CA SER A 319 5.77 -14.01 -0.19
C SER A 319 6.50 -13.60 -1.46
N LYS A 320 7.37 -12.59 -1.40
CA LYS A 320 8.14 -12.04 -2.54
C LYS A 320 7.24 -11.45 -3.62
N THR A 321 6.10 -10.88 -3.24
CA THR A 321 5.11 -10.26 -4.13
C THR A 321 4.84 -8.79 -3.76
N LEU A 322 3.84 -8.16 -4.39
CA LEU A 322 3.39 -6.79 -4.13
C LEU A 322 3.21 -6.47 -2.64
N ARG A 323 2.67 -7.39 -1.84
CA ARG A 323 2.47 -7.19 -0.39
C ARG A 323 3.79 -6.84 0.30
N ASP A 324 4.85 -7.58 0.00
CA ASP A 324 6.16 -7.40 0.63
C ASP A 324 6.85 -6.13 0.11
N ALA A 325 6.65 -5.80 -1.18
CA ALA A 325 7.13 -4.55 -1.76
C ALA A 325 6.51 -3.31 -1.07
N VAL A 326 5.20 -3.33 -0.76
CA VAL A 326 4.54 -2.25 0.01
C VAL A 326 5.18 -2.12 1.40
N ASN A 327 5.43 -3.23 2.08
CA ASN A 327 6.04 -3.23 3.41
C ASN A 327 7.43 -2.61 3.40
N GLU A 328 8.28 -2.97 2.43
CA GLU A 328 9.61 -2.39 2.28
C GLU A 328 9.58 -0.91 1.88
N ALA A 329 8.68 -0.50 0.98
CA ALA A 329 8.53 0.90 0.61
C ALA A 329 8.09 1.77 1.80
N LEU A 330 7.13 1.29 2.61
CA LEU A 330 6.72 1.98 3.84
C LEU A 330 7.87 2.08 4.85
N ARG A 331 8.68 1.02 5.01
CA ARG A 331 9.87 1.05 5.89
C ARG A 331 10.90 2.06 5.41
N ALA A 332 11.22 2.05 4.11
CA ALA A 332 12.16 2.98 3.50
C ALA A 332 11.70 4.44 3.65
N TRP A 333 10.40 4.69 3.56
CA TRP A 333 9.85 6.03 3.70
C TRP A 333 10.13 6.65 5.07
N VAL A 334 10.05 5.85 6.14
CA VAL A 334 10.28 6.30 7.51
C VAL A 334 11.74 6.72 7.75
N ILE A 335 12.68 6.10 7.05
CA ILE A 335 14.12 6.31 7.29
C ILE A 335 14.59 7.66 6.73
N GLU A 336 14.10 8.06 5.54
CA GLU A 336 14.57 9.25 4.82
C GLU A 336 13.46 10.30 4.60
N LEU A 337 12.60 10.51 5.59
CA LEU A 337 11.39 11.34 5.46
C LEU A 337 11.65 12.73 4.89
N ASP A 338 12.70 13.43 5.34
CA ASP A 338 12.95 14.82 4.97
C ASP A 338 13.16 15.00 3.47
N THR A 339 13.77 14.01 2.80
CA THR A 339 14.16 14.08 1.40
C THR A 339 13.31 13.21 0.47
N THR A 340 12.62 12.21 1.02
CA THR A 340 11.96 11.15 0.25
C THR A 340 10.43 11.22 0.32
N HIS A 341 9.78 11.10 -0.84
CA HIS A 341 8.35 10.92 -0.94
C HIS A 341 8.00 9.50 -1.43
N TYR A 342 7.03 8.87 -0.79
CA TYR A 342 6.47 7.60 -1.23
C TYR A 342 5.26 7.82 -2.14
N ILE A 343 5.40 7.49 -3.42
CA ILE A 343 4.28 7.45 -4.37
C ILE A 343 3.63 6.07 -4.29
N ILE A 344 2.55 5.99 -3.52
CA ILE A 344 1.75 4.76 -3.43
C ILE A 344 1.02 4.48 -4.75
N GLY A 345 0.96 3.20 -5.15
CA GLY A 345 0.47 2.80 -6.46
C GLY A 345 -1.03 2.59 -6.59
N SER A 346 -1.76 2.56 -5.48
CA SER A 346 -3.21 2.38 -5.49
C SER A 346 -3.90 3.14 -4.36
N ALA A 347 -5.24 3.24 -4.41
CA ALA A 347 -6.08 3.90 -3.41
C ALA A 347 -6.20 3.07 -2.11
N ILE A 348 -5.07 2.58 -1.62
CA ILE A 348 -4.87 1.79 -0.40
C ILE A 348 -4.01 2.60 0.58
N GLY A 349 -3.66 2.00 1.72
CA GLY A 349 -2.80 2.63 2.69
C GLY A 349 -3.53 3.60 3.62
N PRO A 350 -2.84 4.11 4.65
CA PRO A 350 -3.42 5.03 5.62
C PRO A 350 -3.85 6.33 4.96
N HIS A 351 -4.81 7.01 5.57
CA HIS A 351 -5.08 8.43 5.25
C HIS A 351 -3.77 9.24 5.28
N PRO A 352 -3.49 10.12 4.29
CA PRO A 352 -4.39 10.61 3.24
C PRO A 352 -4.31 9.89 1.87
N PHE A 353 -3.55 8.80 1.76
CA PHE A 353 -3.26 8.16 0.47
C PHE A 353 -4.50 7.77 -0.36
N PRO A 354 -5.55 7.12 0.20
CA PRO A 354 -6.73 6.77 -0.59
C PRO A 354 -7.39 7.98 -1.25
N THR A 355 -7.52 9.09 -0.51
CA THR A 355 -8.11 10.34 -0.98
C THR A 355 -7.24 11.01 -2.06
N ILE A 356 -5.92 11.02 -1.88
CA ILE A 356 -4.95 11.54 -2.86
C ILE A 356 -5.06 10.78 -4.19
N VAL A 357 -4.95 9.45 -4.12
CA VAL A 357 -4.95 8.60 -5.31
C VAL A 357 -6.27 8.70 -6.05
N ARG A 358 -7.41 8.66 -5.34
CA ARG A 358 -8.72 8.90 -5.92
C ARG A 358 -8.77 10.24 -6.65
N THR A 359 -8.30 11.31 -6.02
CA THR A 359 -8.35 12.66 -6.58
C THR A 359 -7.64 12.75 -7.93
N PHE A 360 -6.44 12.19 -8.04
CA PHE A 360 -5.70 12.18 -9.31
C PHE A 360 -6.28 11.19 -10.34
N GLN A 361 -6.95 10.13 -9.89
CA GLN A 361 -7.61 9.17 -10.79
C GLN A 361 -9.02 9.60 -11.23
N SER A 362 -9.68 10.52 -10.52
CA SER A 362 -11.05 11.01 -10.85
C SER A 362 -11.14 11.66 -12.23
N VAL A 363 -10.01 12.02 -12.85
CA VAL A 363 -9.95 12.46 -14.24
C VAL A 363 -10.58 11.43 -15.21
N ILE A 364 -10.50 10.13 -14.89
CA ILE A 364 -11.08 9.05 -15.70
C ILE A 364 -12.61 9.21 -15.78
N GLY A 365 -13.30 9.26 -14.63
CA GLY A 365 -14.74 9.40 -14.58
C GLY A 365 -15.21 10.79 -15.02
N ASN A 366 -14.46 11.86 -14.72
CA ASN A 366 -14.80 13.23 -15.14
C ASN A 366 -14.80 13.36 -16.67
N GLU A 367 -13.77 12.84 -17.34
CA GLU A 367 -13.74 12.80 -18.80
C GLU A 367 -14.83 11.89 -19.36
N THR A 368 -15.08 10.74 -18.73
CA THR A 368 -16.15 9.81 -19.16
C THR A 368 -17.51 10.51 -19.12
N LYS A 369 -17.83 11.21 -18.04
CA LYS A 369 -19.08 11.98 -17.89
C LYS A 369 -19.21 13.05 -18.98
N LYS A 370 -18.15 13.82 -19.23
CA LYS A 370 -18.12 14.83 -20.31
C LYS A 370 -18.33 14.20 -21.69
N GLN A 371 -17.57 13.14 -22.00
CA GLN A 371 -17.61 12.45 -23.29
C GLN A 371 -18.96 11.75 -23.54
N MET A 372 -19.60 11.24 -22.49
CA MET A 372 -20.95 10.66 -22.58
C MET A 372 -22.01 11.74 -22.85
N MET A 373 -21.91 12.90 -22.21
CA MET A 373 -22.79 14.03 -22.53
C MET A 373 -22.61 14.49 -23.98
N GLU A 374 -21.38 14.53 -24.49
CA GLU A 374 -21.09 14.88 -25.89
C GLU A 374 -21.64 13.85 -26.90
N LYS A 375 -21.52 12.55 -26.60
CA LYS A 375 -21.85 11.46 -27.54
C LYS A 375 -23.28 10.96 -27.44
N ARG A 376 -23.89 11.05 -26.26
CA ARG A 376 -25.19 10.43 -25.93
C ARG A 376 -26.18 11.37 -25.26
N GLN A 377 -25.74 12.58 -24.87
CA GLN A 377 -26.56 13.57 -24.16
C GLN A 377 -27.21 13.02 -22.87
N LYS A 378 -26.64 11.96 -22.30
CA LYS A 378 -27.06 11.35 -21.03
C LYS A 378 -25.86 10.72 -20.32
N LEU A 379 -26.02 10.45 -19.02
CA LEU A 379 -25.10 9.61 -18.26
C LEU A 379 -25.21 8.15 -18.71
N PRO A 380 -24.15 7.33 -18.50
CA PRO A 380 -24.24 5.89 -18.74
C PRO A 380 -25.18 5.22 -17.73
N ASP A 381 -25.72 4.07 -18.11
CA ASP A 381 -26.55 3.23 -17.24
C ASP A 381 -25.69 2.38 -16.28
N ALA A 382 -24.44 2.07 -16.69
CA ALA A 382 -23.47 1.39 -15.84
C ALA A 382 -22.01 1.78 -16.16
N VAL A 383 -21.15 1.74 -15.15
CA VAL A 383 -19.69 1.79 -15.30
C VAL A 383 -19.04 0.59 -14.62
N VAL A 384 -18.05 0.00 -15.29
CA VAL A 384 -17.40 -1.26 -14.89
C VAL A 384 -15.88 -1.06 -14.86
N ALA A 385 -15.24 -1.59 -13.82
CA ALA A 385 -13.79 -1.51 -13.65
C ALA A 385 -13.23 -2.73 -12.91
N CYS A 386 -11.99 -3.12 -13.20
CA CYS A 386 -11.30 -4.18 -12.45
C CYS A 386 -10.82 -3.66 -11.09
N VAL A 387 -10.79 -4.53 -10.08
CA VAL A 387 -10.47 -4.18 -8.69
C VAL A 387 -9.35 -5.09 -8.16
N GLY A 388 -8.15 -4.50 -8.06
CA GLY A 388 -7.09 -4.98 -7.15
C GLY A 388 -7.12 -4.08 -5.93
N GLY A 389 -6.09 -3.24 -5.74
CA GLY A 389 -6.15 -2.16 -4.74
C GLY A 389 -7.16 -1.04 -5.04
N GLY A 390 -7.77 -0.99 -6.24
CA GLY A 390 -8.94 -0.14 -6.53
C GLY A 390 -8.72 1.23 -7.20
N SER A 391 -7.49 1.65 -7.54
CA SER A 391 -7.25 3.01 -8.07
C SER A 391 -7.99 3.37 -9.37
N ASN A 392 -8.05 2.47 -10.35
CA ASN A 392 -8.78 2.71 -11.60
C ASN A 392 -10.30 2.73 -11.38
N ALA A 393 -10.79 1.82 -10.52
CA ALA A 393 -12.20 1.70 -10.21
C ALA A 393 -12.70 2.94 -9.47
N VAL A 394 -12.00 3.37 -8.43
CA VAL A 394 -12.38 4.59 -7.70
C VAL A 394 -12.30 5.84 -8.59
N GLY A 395 -11.30 5.92 -9.48
CA GLY A 395 -11.18 7.03 -10.44
C GLY A 395 -12.29 7.08 -11.48
N MET A 396 -12.81 5.91 -11.89
CA MET A 396 -13.99 5.82 -12.76
C MET A 396 -15.27 6.12 -11.97
N PHE A 397 -15.45 5.54 -10.79
CA PHE A 397 -16.71 5.52 -10.05
C PHE A 397 -16.98 6.82 -9.29
N TYR A 398 -15.96 7.46 -8.72
CA TYR A 398 -16.14 8.61 -7.84
C TYR A 398 -16.93 9.75 -8.49
N PRO A 399 -16.68 10.15 -9.76
CA PRO A 399 -17.49 11.17 -10.43
C PRO A 399 -18.97 10.80 -10.65
N PHE A 400 -19.34 9.53 -10.50
CA PHE A 400 -20.71 9.02 -10.57
C PHE A 400 -21.26 8.62 -9.18
N SER A 401 -20.50 8.77 -8.10
CA SER A 401 -20.89 8.24 -6.78
C SER A 401 -22.21 8.83 -6.27
N ASN A 402 -22.50 10.08 -6.65
CA ASN A 402 -23.73 10.78 -6.26
C ASN A 402 -24.85 10.67 -7.32
N ASP A 403 -24.64 9.91 -8.40
CA ASP A 403 -25.64 9.64 -9.43
C ASP A 403 -26.25 8.24 -9.22
N PRO A 404 -27.34 8.09 -8.43
CA PRO A 404 -27.87 6.78 -8.04
C PRO A 404 -28.40 5.96 -9.23
N THR A 405 -28.68 6.62 -10.35
CA THR A 405 -29.11 5.96 -11.60
C THR A 405 -27.97 5.22 -12.29
N VAL A 406 -26.72 5.54 -12.00
CA VAL A 406 -25.54 4.90 -12.61
C VAL A 406 -25.09 3.71 -11.74
N LYS A 407 -25.19 2.50 -12.30
CA LYS A 407 -24.70 1.29 -11.64
C LYS A 407 -23.17 1.27 -11.63
N LEU A 408 -22.57 0.92 -10.49
CA LEU A 408 -21.12 0.78 -10.33
C LEU A 408 -20.79 -0.70 -10.10
N LEU A 409 -20.02 -1.30 -11.00
CA LEU A 409 -19.63 -2.71 -10.91
C LEU A 409 -18.10 -2.83 -10.86
N GLY A 410 -17.58 -3.27 -9.72
CA GLY A 410 -16.20 -3.70 -9.59
C GLY A 410 -16.04 -5.19 -9.88
N VAL A 411 -14.96 -5.58 -10.58
CA VAL A 411 -14.65 -6.98 -10.87
C VAL A 411 -13.29 -7.35 -10.30
N GLU A 412 -13.28 -8.27 -9.34
CA GLU A 412 -12.08 -8.77 -8.66
C GLU A 412 -11.52 -10.03 -9.34
N ALA A 413 -10.28 -10.37 -9.02
CA ALA A 413 -9.66 -11.60 -9.47
C ALA A 413 -10.15 -12.80 -8.64
N GLY A 414 -10.94 -13.66 -9.29
CA GLY A 414 -11.43 -14.92 -8.74
C GLY A 414 -10.42 -16.06 -8.76
N GLY A 415 -9.26 -15.90 -9.41
CA GLY A 415 -8.22 -16.92 -9.48
C GLY A 415 -8.74 -18.24 -10.03
N ASP A 416 -8.51 -19.34 -9.30
CA ASP A 416 -9.04 -20.66 -9.63
C ASP A 416 -10.54 -20.83 -9.28
N GLY A 417 -11.09 -19.92 -8.46
CA GLY A 417 -12.47 -19.93 -7.95
C GLY A 417 -12.55 -19.30 -6.56
N VAL A 418 -13.63 -18.56 -6.27
CA VAL A 418 -13.85 -17.91 -4.97
C VAL A 418 -14.16 -18.88 -3.83
N ASP A 419 -14.50 -20.12 -4.18
CA ASP A 419 -14.71 -21.26 -3.29
C ASP A 419 -13.40 -22.01 -2.96
N THR A 420 -12.29 -21.59 -3.55
CA THR A 420 -10.93 -22.12 -3.29
C THR A 420 -10.13 -21.13 -2.46
N GLU A 421 -8.98 -21.55 -1.92
CA GLU A 421 -8.04 -20.61 -1.28
C GLU A 421 -7.20 -19.80 -2.29
N ARG A 422 -7.35 -20.08 -3.60
CA ARG A 422 -6.52 -19.51 -4.66
C ARG A 422 -7.27 -18.44 -5.44
N HIS A 423 -7.51 -17.30 -4.77
CA HIS A 423 -8.10 -16.11 -5.39
C HIS A 423 -7.60 -14.80 -4.77
N SER A 424 -8.00 -13.67 -5.35
CA SER A 424 -7.75 -12.32 -4.81
C SER A 424 -9.04 -11.49 -4.69
N ALA A 425 -10.19 -12.17 -4.59
CA ALA A 425 -11.52 -11.56 -4.52
C ALA A 425 -11.85 -11.03 -3.11
N THR A 426 -11.18 -9.94 -2.72
CA THR A 426 -11.18 -9.40 -1.35
C THR A 426 -12.55 -8.90 -0.87
N LEU A 427 -13.31 -8.20 -1.70
CA LEU A 427 -14.65 -7.72 -1.40
C LEU A 427 -15.69 -8.84 -1.51
N THR A 428 -15.43 -9.87 -2.31
CA THR A 428 -16.37 -10.99 -2.51
C THR A 428 -16.23 -12.04 -1.41
N GLY A 429 -15.00 -12.45 -1.07
CA GLY A 429 -14.71 -13.54 -0.13
C GLY A 429 -13.99 -13.13 1.15
N GLY A 430 -13.61 -11.85 1.30
CA GLY A 430 -12.88 -11.36 2.47
C GLY A 430 -13.76 -10.89 3.62
N SER A 431 -13.10 -10.44 4.68
CA SER A 431 -13.72 -9.91 5.89
C SER A 431 -13.06 -8.58 6.31
N LYS A 432 -13.70 -7.85 7.22
CA LYS A 432 -13.17 -6.55 7.68
C LYS A 432 -11.92 -6.77 8.53
N GLY A 433 -10.87 -6.02 8.25
CA GLY A 433 -9.59 -6.12 8.95
C GLY A 433 -8.74 -4.87 8.77
N VAL A 434 -7.49 -4.96 9.18
CA VAL A 434 -6.50 -3.88 9.06
C VAL A 434 -5.28 -4.42 8.34
N LEU A 435 -4.92 -3.80 7.22
CA LEU A 435 -3.74 -4.15 6.43
C LEU A 435 -3.09 -2.88 5.89
N HIS A 436 -1.76 -2.83 5.90
CA HIS A 436 -0.97 -1.71 5.35
C HIS A 436 -1.43 -0.33 5.83
N GLY A 437 -1.77 -0.21 7.12
CA GLY A 437 -2.11 1.08 7.73
C GLY A 437 -3.56 1.52 7.60
N VAL A 438 -4.46 0.69 7.08
CA VAL A 438 -5.85 1.08 6.83
C VAL A 438 -6.85 0.00 7.24
N ARG A 439 -8.00 0.41 7.78
CA ARG A 439 -9.15 -0.49 8.01
C ARG A 439 -9.94 -0.65 6.72
N THR A 440 -10.06 -1.89 6.23
CA THR A 440 -10.67 -2.23 4.94
C THR A 440 -11.13 -3.70 4.93
N TYR A 441 -11.65 -4.20 3.81
CA TYR A 441 -11.78 -5.64 3.59
C TYR A 441 -10.42 -6.24 3.26
N VAL A 442 -10.16 -7.42 3.81
CA VAL A 442 -8.95 -8.21 3.61
C VAL A 442 -9.27 -9.69 3.47
N LEU A 443 -8.41 -10.42 2.78
CA LEU A 443 -8.37 -11.88 2.82
C LEU A 443 -7.54 -12.31 4.04
N GLN A 444 -8.20 -12.94 5.01
CA GLN A 444 -7.58 -13.37 6.26
C GLN A 444 -8.23 -14.66 6.78
N ASP A 445 -7.46 -15.43 7.54
CA ASP A 445 -7.96 -16.62 8.24
C ASP A 445 -8.74 -16.26 9.52
N ASN A 446 -9.24 -17.29 10.21
CA ASN A 446 -9.99 -17.13 11.46
C ASN A 446 -9.18 -16.51 12.61
N ASN A 447 -7.85 -16.48 12.50
CA ASN A 447 -6.94 -15.88 13.48
C ASN A 447 -6.54 -14.44 13.11
N GLY A 448 -7.08 -13.91 12.00
CA GLY A 448 -6.72 -12.59 11.47
C GLY A 448 -5.35 -12.55 10.78
N GLN A 449 -4.79 -13.70 10.40
CA GLN A 449 -3.58 -13.75 9.58
C GLN A 449 -3.94 -13.53 8.11
N ILE A 450 -3.16 -12.67 7.43
CA ILE A 450 -3.40 -12.33 6.03
C ILE A 450 -3.09 -13.53 5.14
N SER A 451 -4.11 -13.97 4.41
CA SER A 451 -4.01 -15.11 3.49
C SER A 451 -3.09 -14.80 2.30
N GLU A 452 -2.48 -15.85 1.74
CA GLU A 452 -1.88 -15.75 0.42
C GLU A 452 -2.96 -15.57 -0.65
N THR A 453 -2.60 -14.94 -1.76
CA THR A 453 -3.52 -14.63 -2.85
C THR A 453 -3.06 -15.27 -4.15
N HIS A 454 -4.01 -15.39 -5.08
CA HIS A 454 -3.71 -15.89 -6.41
C HIS A 454 -4.52 -15.15 -7.49
N SER A 455 -3.83 -14.84 -8.58
CA SER A 455 -4.42 -14.44 -9.86
C SER A 455 -3.38 -14.60 -10.96
N VAL A 456 -3.83 -14.91 -12.17
CA VAL A 456 -2.98 -14.79 -13.37
C VAL A 456 -2.53 -13.34 -13.65
N SER A 457 -3.23 -12.36 -13.08
CA SER A 457 -2.96 -10.94 -13.23
C SER A 457 -2.25 -10.37 -11.99
N ALA A 458 -0.94 -10.16 -12.08
CA ALA A 458 -0.13 -9.62 -10.98
C ALA A 458 -0.62 -8.27 -10.43
N GLY A 459 -1.32 -7.44 -11.22
CA GLY A 459 -1.89 -6.17 -10.73
C GLY A 459 -3.16 -6.30 -9.90
N LEU A 460 -3.77 -7.49 -9.85
CA LEU A 460 -4.95 -7.82 -9.03
C LEU A 460 -4.61 -8.75 -7.86
N ASP A 461 -3.39 -9.30 -7.83
CA ASP A 461 -2.90 -10.23 -6.81
C ASP A 461 -2.54 -9.48 -5.51
N TYR A 462 -3.57 -9.09 -4.76
CA TYR A 462 -3.43 -8.30 -3.53
C TYR A 462 -4.53 -8.66 -2.52
N PRO A 463 -4.20 -8.94 -1.24
CA PRO A 463 -5.16 -9.40 -0.22
C PRO A 463 -6.02 -8.31 0.41
N GLY A 464 -5.91 -7.06 -0.06
CA GLY A 464 -6.65 -5.93 0.49
C GLY A 464 -7.36 -5.15 -0.61
N VAL A 465 -8.05 -4.08 -0.24
CA VAL A 465 -8.71 -3.18 -1.20
C VAL A 465 -8.74 -1.76 -0.66
N GLY A 466 -9.06 -0.78 -1.52
CA GLY A 466 -9.20 0.60 -1.08
C GLY A 466 -10.41 0.80 -0.15
N PRO A 467 -10.29 1.59 0.94
CA PRO A 467 -11.34 1.75 1.93
C PRO A 467 -12.63 2.39 1.39
N GLU A 468 -12.54 3.24 0.37
CA GLU A 468 -13.73 3.85 -0.25
C GLU A 468 -14.55 2.81 -1.04
N LEU A 469 -13.90 1.84 -1.69
CA LEU A 469 -14.59 0.72 -2.33
C LEU A 469 -15.24 -0.20 -1.28
N SER A 470 -14.56 -0.44 -0.15
CA SER A 470 -15.16 -1.14 1.00
C SER A 470 -16.43 -0.43 1.51
N SER A 471 -16.39 0.90 1.60
CA SER A 471 -17.54 1.70 1.99
C SER A 471 -18.69 1.56 1.00
N TRP A 472 -18.40 1.64 -0.31
CA TRP A 472 -19.42 1.47 -1.35
C TRP A 472 -19.99 0.05 -1.45
N LYS A 473 -19.23 -0.98 -1.04
CA LYS A 473 -19.77 -2.33 -0.88
C LYS A 473 -20.79 -2.35 0.26
N ASP A 474 -20.40 -1.85 1.43
CA ASP A 474 -21.21 -1.96 2.66
C ASP A 474 -22.49 -1.13 2.62
N ASN A 475 -22.46 0.04 1.98
CA ASN A 475 -23.65 0.86 1.78
C ASN A 475 -24.39 0.54 0.46
N GLU A 476 -23.98 -0.53 -0.23
CA GLU A 476 -24.53 -1.00 -1.49
C GLU A 476 -24.49 -0.02 -2.68
N ARG A 477 -23.72 1.07 -2.59
CA ARG A 477 -23.54 2.00 -3.71
C ARG A 477 -22.88 1.33 -4.91
N ALA A 478 -21.94 0.40 -4.68
CA ALA A 478 -21.30 -0.38 -5.73
C ALA A 478 -21.50 -1.88 -5.47
N LYS A 479 -21.59 -2.66 -6.55
CA LYS A 479 -21.61 -4.13 -6.49
C LYS A 479 -20.25 -4.66 -6.93
N PHE A 480 -19.85 -5.77 -6.35
CA PHE A 480 -18.56 -6.42 -6.63
C PHE A 480 -18.81 -7.89 -6.94
N ILE A 481 -18.15 -8.37 -7.98
CA ILE A 481 -18.15 -9.78 -8.40
C ILE A 481 -16.71 -10.22 -8.65
N ALA A 482 -16.49 -11.52 -8.76
CA ALA A 482 -15.19 -12.09 -9.11
C ALA A 482 -15.23 -12.74 -10.50
N ALA A 483 -14.14 -12.61 -11.25
CA ALA A 483 -13.93 -13.34 -12.50
C ALA A 483 -12.71 -14.26 -12.36
N THR A 484 -12.85 -15.54 -12.68
CA THR A 484 -11.75 -16.52 -12.62
C THR A 484 -10.69 -16.24 -13.69
N ASP A 485 -9.52 -16.84 -13.55
CA ASP A 485 -8.43 -16.72 -14.54
C ASP A 485 -8.89 -17.17 -15.93
N ALA A 486 -9.67 -18.26 -16.02
CA ALA A 486 -10.25 -18.74 -17.28
C ALA A 486 -11.21 -17.70 -17.89
N GLN A 487 -12.07 -17.09 -17.08
CA GLN A 487 -13.00 -16.04 -17.52
C GLN A 487 -12.27 -14.78 -17.99
N ALA A 488 -11.20 -14.39 -17.30
CA ALA A 488 -10.33 -13.29 -17.73
C ALA A 488 -9.67 -13.60 -19.08
N PHE A 489 -9.19 -14.83 -19.31
CA PHE A 489 -8.61 -15.25 -20.59
C PHE A 489 -9.64 -15.25 -21.71
N GLN A 490 -10.88 -15.67 -21.43
CA GLN A 490 -11.98 -15.58 -22.39
C GLN A 490 -12.22 -14.12 -22.81
N ALA A 491 -12.28 -13.19 -21.85
CA ALA A 491 -12.46 -11.77 -22.15
C ALA A 491 -11.25 -11.15 -22.87
N PHE A 492 -10.03 -11.54 -22.50
CA PHE A 492 -8.80 -11.14 -23.19
C PHE A 492 -8.85 -11.53 -24.68
N ARG A 493 -9.22 -12.79 -24.95
CA ARG A 493 -9.42 -13.31 -26.32
C ARG A 493 -10.49 -12.52 -27.06
N LEU A 494 -11.67 -12.34 -26.46
CA LEU A 494 -12.80 -11.67 -27.11
C LEU A 494 -12.45 -10.23 -27.48
N MET A 495 -11.87 -9.46 -26.56
CA MET A 495 -11.44 -8.08 -26.85
C MET A 495 -10.41 -8.03 -27.98
N SER A 496 -9.44 -8.96 -27.96
CA SER A 496 -8.40 -9.04 -28.99
C SER A 496 -8.95 -9.40 -30.37
N GLN A 497 -9.87 -10.37 -30.45
CA GLN A 497 -10.39 -10.89 -31.72
C GLN A 497 -11.57 -10.08 -32.29
N LEU A 498 -12.36 -9.44 -31.43
CA LEU A 498 -13.52 -8.64 -31.85
C LEU A 498 -13.12 -7.20 -32.11
N GLU A 499 -12.34 -6.58 -31.23
CA GLU A 499 -12.03 -5.14 -31.30
C GLU A 499 -10.58 -4.85 -31.73
N GLY A 500 -9.73 -5.88 -31.88
CA GLY A 500 -8.32 -5.67 -32.24
C GLY A 500 -7.51 -4.96 -31.15
N ILE A 501 -7.96 -5.03 -29.90
CA ILE A 501 -7.33 -4.40 -28.75
C ILE A 501 -6.81 -5.50 -27.83
N ILE A 502 -5.52 -5.51 -27.54
CA ILE A 502 -4.92 -6.44 -26.57
C ILE A 502 -5.00 -5.79 -25.18
N PRO A 503 -5.95 -6.18 -24.31
CA PRO A 503 -6.14 -5.55 -23.02
C PRO A 503 -5.11 -6.06 -22.01
N ALA A 504 -4.82 -5.30 -20.95
CA ALA A 504 -4.13 -5.88 -19.81
C ALA A 504 -4.97 -6.99 -19.17
N LEU A 505 -4.34 -8.01 -18.59
CA LEU A 505 -5.07 -9.09 -17.89
C LEU A 505 -5.90 -8.55 -16.72
N GLU A 506 -5.47 -7.47 -16.07
CA GLU A 506 -6.28 -6.75 -15.09
C GLU A 506 -7.59 -6.26 -15.71
N SER A 507 -7.50 -5.56 -16.85
CA SER A 507 -8.68 -5.03 -17.54
C SER A 507 -9.57 -6.13 -18.10
N ALA A 508 -9.01 -7.29 -18.47
CA ALA A 508 -9.75 -8.44 -18.96
C ALA A 508 -10.79 -8.96 -17.94
N HIS A 509 -10.49 -8.89 -16.64
CA HIS A 509 -11.48 -9.19 -15.59
C HIS A 509 -12.68 -8.23 -15.67
N GLY A 510 -12.41 -6.93 -15.75
CA GLY A 510 -13.43 -5.90 -15.91
C GLY A 510 -14.26 -6.09 -17.19
N ILE A 511 -13.61 -6.49 -18.29
CA ILE A 511 -14.27 -6.80 -19.57
C ILE A 511 -15.21 -7.99 -19.42
N TYR A 512 -14.78 -9.07 -18.75
CA TYR A 512 -15.64 -10.24 -18.52
C TYR A 512 -16.93 -9.84 -17.78
N GLY A 513 -16.79 -9.18 -16.62
CA GLY A 513 -17.96 -8.74 -15.85
C GLY A 513 -18.85 -7.75 -16.60
N ALA A 514 -18.27 -6.90 -17.45
CA ALA A 514 -19.02 -5.99 -18.30
C ALA A 514 -19.84 -6.70 -19.39
N ILE A 515 -19.29 -7.73 -20.03
CA ILE A 515 -20.01 -8.53 -21.03
C ILE A 515 -21.19 -9.25 -20.38
N GLU A 516 -20.97 -9.86 -19.21
CA GLU A 516 -22.04 -10.54 -18.47
C GLU A 516 -23.14 -9.57 -18.02
N LEU A 517 -22.77 -8.39 -17.51
CA LEU A 517 -23.74 -7.36 -17.18
C LEU A 517 -24.51 -6.87 -18.42
N ALA A 518 -23.81 -6.59 -19.52
CA ALA A 518 -24.42 -6.10 -20.76
C ALA A 518 -25.47 -7.06 -21.33
N LYS A 519 -25.25 -8.39 -21.24
CA LYS A 519 -26.23 -9.42 -21.67
C LYS A 519 -27.56 -9.33 -20.92
N THR A 520 -27.54 -8.86 -19.67
CA THR A 520 -28.75 -8.70 -18.83
C THR A 520 -29.44 -7.35 -19.01
N MET A 521 -28.79 -6.41 -19.69
CA MET A 521 -29.26 -5.05 -19.92
C MET A 521 -30.05 -4.93 -21.23
N LYS A 522 -30.88 -3.88 -21.33
CA LYS A 522 -31.71 -3.64 -22.51
C LYS A 522 -30.87 -3.01 -23.62
N LYS A 523 -31.22 -3.34 -24.87
CA LYS A 523 -30.69 -2.63 -26.04
C LYS A 523 -30.97 -1.13 -25.91
N GLY A 524 -29.95 -0.31 -26.18
CA GLY A 524 -30.02 1.15 -26.05
C GLY A 524 -29.59 1.71 -24.70
N GLU A 525 -29.46 0.87 -23.66
CA GLU A 525 -28.70 1.21 -22.45
C GLU A 525 -27.20 1.27 -22.76
N ASP A 526 -26.45 2.06 -22.01
CA ASP A 526 -25.03 2.33 -22.24
C ASP A 526 -24.18 1.90 -21.02
N LEU A 527 -23.23 1.01 -21.25
CA LEU A 527 -22.28 0.51 -20.25
C LEU A 527 -20.85 0.94 -20.63
N ILE A 528 -20.10 1.51 -19.67
CA ILE A 528 -18.71 1.91 -19.89
C ILE A 528 -17.75 0.95 -19.19
N ILE A 529 -16.74 0.47 -19.91
CA ILE A 529 -15.62 -0.29 -19.38
C ILE A 529 -14.43 0.65 -19.19
N CYS A 530 -13.87 0.69 -17.97
CA CYS A 530 -12.55 1.27 -17.72
C CYS A 530 -11.47 0.31 -18.23
N LEU A 531 -10.96 0.55 -19.44
CA LEU A 531 -9.86 -0.22 -20.01
C LEU A 531 -8.53 0.27 -19.41
N SER A 532 -8.25 -0.21 -18.21
CA SER A 532 -7.27 0.35 -17.27
C SER A 532 -5.80 0.29 -17.73
N GLY A 533 -5.46 -0.57 -18.69
CA GLY A 533 -4.13 -0.68 -19.28
C GLY A 533 -4.08 -1.59 -20.51
N ARG A 534 -2.96 -1.54 -21.24
CA ARG A 534 -2.68 -2.40 -22.41
C ARG A 534 -1.94 -3.69 -22.04
N GLY A 535 -2.17 -4.73 -22.82
CA GLY A 535 -1.69 -6.09 -22.55
C GLY A 535 -0.29 -6.44 -23.06
N ASP A 536 0.50 -5.49 -23.56
CA ASP A 536 1.86 -5.79 -24.06
C ASP A 536 2.71 -6.52 -23.02
N LYS A 537 2.56 -6.16 -21.73
CA LYS A 537 3.26 -6.80 -20.62
C LYS A 537 2.81 -8.24 -20.34
N ASP A 538 1.60 -8.59 -20.77
CA ASP A 538 0.94 -9.84 -20.43
C ASP A 538 1.06 -10.88 -21.54
N VAL A 539 1.46 -10.52 -22.76
CA VAL A 539 1.51 -11.45 -23.91
C VAL A 539 2.36 -12.69 -23.60
N GLN A 540 3.50 -12.53 -22.95
CA GLN A 540 4.34 -13.66 -22.55
C GLN A 540 3.64 -14.54 -21.51
N SER A 541 3.08 -13.94 -20.45
CA SER A 541 2.36 -14.70 -19.41
C SER A 541 1.12 -15.40 -19.98
N VAL A 542 0.41 -14.77 -20.92
CA VAL A 542 -0.69 -15.39 -21.66
C VAL A 542 -0.19 -16.59 -22.44
N ALA A 543 0.93 -16.49 -23.17
CA ALA A 543 1.49 -17.61 -23.91
C ALA A 543 1.91 -18.78 -22.99
N GLU A 544 2.46 -18.48 -21.81
CA GLU A 544 2.87 -19.47 -20.82
C GLU A 544 1.68 -20.17 -20.13
N GLU A 545 0.59 -19.45 -19.86
CA GLU A 545 -0.60 -19.95 -19.16
C GLU A 545 -1.65 -20.57 -20.10
N LEU A 546 -1.62 -20.24 -21.39
CA LEU A 546 -2.59 -20.74 -22.38
C LEU A 546 -2.62 -22.28 -22.49
N PRO A 547 -1.51 -23.04 -22.38
CA PRO A 547 -1.57 -24.50 -22.33
C PRO A 547 -2.44 -25.04 -21.18
N ARG A 548 -2.53 -24.32 -20.06
CA ARG A 548 -3.35 -24.69 -18.89
C ARG A 548 -4.79 -24.22 -19.02
N LEU A 549 -5.00 -22.96 -19.40
CA LEU A 549 -6.33 -22.32 -19.42
C LEU A 549 -7.06 -22.48 -20.75
N GLY A 550 -6.33 -22.54 -21.86
CA GLY A 550 -6.84 -22.64 -23.22
C GLY A 550 -7.82 -23.79 -23.45
N PRO A 551 -7.55 -25.03 -22.97
CA PRO A 551 -8.49 -26.14 -23.07
C PRO A 551 -9.85 -25.88 -22.40
N GLN A 552 -9.89 -25.09 -21.32
CA GLN A 552 -11.12 -24.78 -20.58
C GLN A 552 -12.04 -23.82 -21.35
N ILE A 553 -11.45 -22.94 -22.16
CA ILE A 553 -12.16 -21.89 -22.89
C ILE A 553 -12.16 -22.09 -24.42
N GLY A 554 -11.70 -23.27 -24.88
CA GLY A 554 -11.58 -23.59 -26.30
C GLY A 554 -10.72 -22.57 -27.07
N TRP A 555 -9.59 -22.16 -26.49
CA TRP A 555 -8.65 -21.23 -27.12
C TRP A 555 -7.25 -21.83 -27.21
N ASP A 556 -6.79 -22.05 -28.43
CA ASP A 556 -5.48 -22.59 -28.71
C ASP A 556 -4.78 -21.68 -29.73
N LEU A 557 -3.62 -21.15 -29.35
CA LEU A 557 -2.74 -20.34 -30.20
C LEU A 557 -1.42 -21.05 -30.47
N ARG A 558 -1.30 -22.34 -30.16
CA ARG A 558 -0.05 -23.08 -30.36
C ARG A 558 0.42 -22.92 -31.81
N PHE A 559 1.66 -22.47 -31.91
CA PHE A 559 2.53 -22.71 -33.05
C PHE A 559 3.14 -24.10 -32.90
#